data_AF-A0A2G2VMR2-F1
#
_entry.id   AF-A0A2G2VMR2-F1
#
_cell.length_a   1.000
_cell.length_b   1.000
_cell.length_c   1.000
_cell.angle_alpha   90.00
_cell.angle_beta   90.00
_cell.angle_gamma   90.00
#
_symmetry.space_group_name_H-M   'P 1'
#
loop_
_entity.id
_entity.type
_entity.pdbx_description
1 polymer ?
#
loop_
_entity_poly.entity_id
_entity_poly.type
_entity_poly.pdbx_seq_one_letter_code
_entity_poly.pdbx_strand_id
1 'polypeptide(L)'
;MKRRLNLDIPQNNTFLLTRDILAAVDHLIGLKFGMGDLDDMNHLKNKYIHSVADLLQDQFGLALVRLENMVRGTICGAIRHKLIPTPQSLIRDIHPSHYGRIFPIDTTEGINVGLIGSLAIHVRIGHWRSLESPFYKISKRSTGVRMLYISPGRDEYNMVHLRSIFPFQYFSIEASLIPFIEHNNANRALMSSNMRCQAVSLSCSEKCIVRTGLEQQADLDSGSLAIAEREGRVVYTNTNTIILAGNGDILSILLVIYQRSNKNTCILQKPQVPRGKCIKKGQILADGAATVGGKLALGKNILVAYIPWEGYNSEDAVLISKRLVYKDIYNSFHIRKYEIQTHVTSQGPEKVINEIPHLEAHLLRNLDKNGIVMLGYWVEAGDILVSKLTPQVMKESLYAPKDRLLRAILGIQTQKEKLSSQSIQLGCPGPDMSLGKSNMNLRIGV
;
A
#
# COMPACT_ATOMS: atom_id res chain seq x y z
N MET A 1 -14.72 31.23 9.96
CA MET A 1 -15.46 32.50 9.87
C MET A 1 -15.73 33.14 11.25
N LYS A 2 -16.65 32.60 12.06
CA LYS A 2 -17.05 33.20 13.36
C LYS A 2 -15.88 33.51 14.32
N ARG A 3 -14.93 32.56 14.49
CA ARG A 3 -13.69 32.76 15.28
C ARG A 3 -12.73 33.81 14.72
N ARG A 4 -12.75 34.09 13.41
CA ARG A 4 -11.83 35.04 12.77
C ARG A 4 -12.39 36.46 12.82
N LEU A 5 -13.71 36.59 12.67
CA LEU A 5 -14.43 37.86 12.73
C LEU A 5 -14.86 38.23 14.16
N ASN A 6 -14.46 37.45 15.18
CA ASN A 6 -14.86 37.61 16.59
C ASN A 6 -16.38 37.78 16.77
N LEU A 7 -17.17 36.97 16.05
CA LEU A 7 -18.63 37.04 16.09
C LEU A 7 -19.20 36.02 17.09
N ASP A 8 -19.98 36.50 18.06
CA ASP A 8 -20.74 35.68 19.01
C ASP A 8 -22.07 35.22 18.39
N ILE A 9 -21.99 34.17 17.57
CA ILE A 9 -23.15 33.56 16.88
C ILE A 9 -23.19 32.06 17.20
N PRO A 10 -24.37 31.46 17.46
CA PRO A 10 -24.50 30.02 17.72
C PRO A 10 -23.88 29.18 16.60
N GLN A 11 -23.16 28.11 16.98
CA GLN A 11 -22.40 27.26 16.06
C GLN A 11 -23.29 26.52 15.05
N ASN A 12 -24.57 26.30 15.37
CA ASN A 12 -25.50 25.52 14.57
C ASN A 12 -25.99 26.23 13.29
N ASN A 13 -25.80 27.56 13.19
CA ASN A 13 -26.21 28.27 11.98
C ASN A 13 -25.15 28.12 10.88
N THR A 14 -25.54 27.44 9.80
CA THR A 14 -24.74 27.16 8.59
C THR A 14 -24.94 28.20 7.48
N PHE A 15 -25.95 29.07 7.59
CA PHE A 15 -26.23 30.10 6.60
C PHE A 15 -25.45 31.39 6.87
N LEU A 16 -25.07 32.06 5.78
CA LEU A 16 -24.39 33.36 5.81
C LEU A 16 -25.39 34.47 6.17
N LEU A 17 -25.11 35.26 7.20
CA LEU A 17 -25.95 36.38 7.61
C LEU A 17 -25.38 37.71 7.11
N THR A 18 -26.23 38.72 6.94
CA THR A 18 -25.82 40.07 6.50
C THR A 18 -24.73 40.67 7.41
N ARG A 19 -24.83 40.43 8.72
CA ARG A 19 -23.79 40.82 9.70
C ARG A 19 -22.42 40.18 9.44
N ASP A 20 -22.40 38.96 8.91
CA ASP A 20 -21.16 38.24 8.63
C ASP A 20 -20.44 38.87 7.42
N ILE A 21 -21.21 39.37 6.45
CA ILE A 21 -20.70 40.11 5.28
C ILE A 21 -20.11 41.45 5.71
N LEU A 22 -20.84 42.22 6.52
CA LEU A 22 -20.38 43.51 7.03
C LEU A 22 -19.07 43.36 7.83
N ALA A 23 -19.03 42.40 8.77
CA ALA A 23 -17.82 42.12 9.54
C ALA A 23 -16.64 41.66 8.66
N ALA A 24 -16.89 40.93 7.57
CA ALA A 24 -15.85 40.55 6.63
C ALA A 24 -15.31 41.74 5.83
N VAL A 25 -16.18 42.67 5.41
CA VAL A 25 -15.79 43.91 4.73
C VAL A 25 -14.97 44.79 5.67
N ASP A 26 -15.42 44.97 6.91
CA ASP A 26 -14.69 45.73 7.92
C ASP A 26 -13.30 45.13 8.19
N HIS A 27 -13.19 43.80 8.27
CA HIS A 27 -11.91 43.12 8.41
C HIS A 27 -10.98 43.36 7.22
N LEU A 28 -11.49 43.33 5.97
CA LEU A 28 -10.71 43.63 4.76
C LEU A 28 -10.23 45.08 4.72
N ILE A 29 -11.09 46.01 5.12
CA ILE A 29 -10.73 47.43 5.24
C ILE A 29 -9.62 47.58 6.29
N GLY A 30 -9.77 46.95 7.46
CA GLY A 30 -8.75 46.93 8.51
C GLY A 30 -7.40 46.43 8.02
N LEU A 31 -7.36 45.30 7.30
CA LEU A 31 -6.12 44.76 6.71
C LEU A 31 -5.45 45.75 5.75
N LYS A 32 -6.23 46.50 4.95
CA LYS A 32 -5.70 47.52 4.05
C LYS A 32 -5.03 48.69 4.80
N PHE A 33 -5.50 48.99 6.01
CA PHE A 33 -4.91 49.97 6.91
C PHE A 33 -3.83 49.39 7.84
N GLY A 34 -3.41 48.14 7.63
CA GLY A 34 -2.41 47.48 8.46
C GLY A 34 -2.91 47.01 9.84
N MET A 35 -4.24 47.03 10.06
CA MET A 35 -4.85 46.45 11.25
C MET A 35 -5.08 44.95 11.04
N GLY A 36 -4.15 44.14 11.56
CA GLY A 36 -4.21 42.68 11.56
C GLY A 36 -3.26 42.03 10.55
N ASP A 37 -3.06 40.71 10.69
CA ASP A 37 -2.15 39.94 9.85
C ASP A 37 -2.88 39.22 8.71
N LEU A 38 -2.18 39.03 7.59
CA LEU A 38 -2.66 38.20 6.48
C LEU A 38 -2.66 36.72 6.89
N ASP A 39 -3.70 36.00 6.44
CA ASP A 39 -3.82 34.57 6.72
C ASP A 39 -2.80 33.78 5.89
N ASP A 40 -1.98 32.98 6.57
CA ASP A 40 -1.14 32.01 5.90
C ASP A 40 -1.99 30.80 5.44
N MET A 41 -2.05 30.61 4.13
CA MET A 41 -2.74 29.49 3.50
C MET A 41 -2.11 28.14 3.86
N ASN A 42 -0.80 28.11 4.15
CA ASN A 42 -0.08 26.89 4.49
C ASN A 42 -0.31 26.43 5.93
N HIS A 43 -0.84 27.29 6.79
CA HIS A 43 -1.11 26.98 8.19
C HIS A 43 -2.18 25.88 8.35
N LEU A 44 -1.93 24.83 9.15
CA LEU A 44 -2.84 23.68 9.34
C LEU A 44 -4.19 24.03 10.00
N LYS A 45 -4.33 25.19 10.63
CA LYS A 45 -5.64 25.72 11.07
C LYS A 45 -6.60 25.97 9.90
N ASN A 46 -6.05 26.24 8.72
CA ASN A 46 -6.78 26.57 7.51
C ASN A 46 -6.93 25.37 6.57
N LYS A 47 -6.36 24.21 6.95
CA LYS A 47 -6.45 22.95 6.20
C LYS A 47 -7.19 21.90 7.03
N TYR A 48 -8.11 21.17 6.40
CA TYR A 48 -8.89 20.11 7.05
C TYR A 48 -8.60 18.78 6.39
N ILE A 49 -8.60 17.70 7.18
CA ILE A 49 -8.44 16.34 6.66
C ILE A 49 -9.81 15.76 6.33
N HIS A 50 -9.95 15.26 5.11
CA HIS A 50 -11.06 14.40 4.72
C HIS A 50 -10.60 12.94 4.76
N SER A 51 -11.28 12.13 5.56
CA SER A 51 -11.11 10.68 5.57
C SER A 51 -11.89 10.04 4.42
N VAL A 52 -11.66 8.74 4.18
CA VAL A 52 -12.42 7.96 3.20
C VAL A 52 -13.92 7.99 3.52
N ALA A 53 -14.30 7.96 4.80
CA ALA A 53 -15.69 8.05 5.23
C ALA A 53 -16.33 9.40 4.85
N ASP A 54 -15.59 10.50 5.00
CA ASP A 54 -16.08 11.83 4.62
C ASP A 54 -16.29 11.94 3.10
N LEU A 55 -15.33 11.45 2.31
CA LEU A 55 -15.44 11.43 0.85
C LEU A 55 -16.60 10.54 0.38
N LEU A 56 -16.78 9.37 1.01
CA LEU A 56 -17.92 8.51 0.74
C LEU A 56 -19.23 9.21 1.11
N GLN A 57 -19.29 9.86 2.27
CA GLN A 57 -20.47 10.62 2.69
C GLN A 57 -20.83 11.71 1.69
N ASP A 58 -19.84 12.43 1.15
CA ASP A 58 -20.05 13.45 0.12
C ASP A 58 -20.55 12.82 -1.20
N GLN A 59 -19.98 11.69 -1.62
CA GLN A 59 -20.44 10.96 -2.81
C GLN A 59 -21.86 10.40 -2.65
N PHE A 60 -22.18 9.84 -1.48
CA PHE A 60 -23.53 9.39 -1.13
C PHE A 60 -24.50 10.57 -1.08
N GLY A 61 -24.11 11.70 -0.49
CA GLY A 61 -24.90 12.92 -0.47
C GLY A 61 -25.21 13.41 -1.89
N LEU A 62 -24.20 13.45 -2.77
CA LEU A 62 -24.40 13.81 -4.18
C LEU A 62 -25.31 12.80 -4.91
N ALA A 63 -25.14 11.50 -4.65
CA ALA A 63 -25.99 10.46 -5.21
C ALA A 63 -27.45 10.59 -4.75
N LEU A 64 -27.68 10.92 -3.47
CA LEU A 64 -29.01 11.19 -2.92
C LEU A 64 -29.62 12.45 -3.51
N VAL A 65 -28.85 13.53 -3.68
CA VAL A 65 -29.32 14.75 -4.36
C VAL A 65 -29.63 14.47 -5.83
N ARG A 66 -28.85 13.62 -6.52
CA ARG A 66 -29.16 13.18 -7.89
C ARG A 66 -30.42 12.33 -7.94
N LEU A 67 -30.63 11.43 -6.97
CA LEU A 67 -31.83 10.63 -6.84
C LEU A 67 -33.05 11.52 -6.56
N GLU A 68 -32.93 12.47 -5.63
CA GLU A 68 -33.95 13.47 -5.32
C GLU A 68 -34.27 14.32 -6.55
N ASN A 69 -33.25 14.77 -7.29
CA ASN A 69 -33.41 15.51 -8.54
C ASN A 69 -34.00 14.65 -9.66
N MET A 70 -33.76 13.34 -9.70
CA MET A 70 -34.40 12.44 -10.65
C MET A 70 -35.87 12.25 -10.29
N VAL A 71 -36.19 11.97 -9.02
CA VAL A 71 -37.58 11.84 -8.54
C VAL A 71 -38.35 13.15 -8.73
N ARG A 72 -37.77 14.28 -8.34
CA ARG A 72 -38.32 15.62 -8.58
C ARG A 72 -38.33 15.96 -10.07
N GLY A 73 -37.35 15.52 -10.84
CA GLY A 73 -37.23 15.69 -12.29
C GLY A 73 -38.27 14.91 -13.09
N THR A 74 -38.68 13.75 -12.56
CA THR A 74 -39.82 12.96 -13.05
C THR A 74 -41.15 13.70 -12.80
N ILE A 75 -41.15 14.68 -11.88
CA ILE A 75 -42.30 15.53 -11.51
C ILE A 75 -42.20 16.96 -12.12
N CYS A 76 -41.02 17.46 -12.47
CA CYS A 76 -40.78 18.76 -13.13
C CYS A 76 -39.37 18.80 -13.75
N GLY A 77 -39.24 19.00 -15.06
CA GLY A 77 -37.94 19.05 -15.74
C GLY A 77 -37.18 20.39 -15.61
N ALA A 78 -35.85 20.33 -15.37
CA ALA A 78 -34.74 21.10 -16.04
C ALA A 78 -33.48 21.41 -15.17
N ILE A 79 -32.34 20.81 -15.55
CA ILE A 79 -30.90 21.26 -15.69
C ILE A 79 -30.20 22.24 -14.70
N ARG A 80 -28.99 21.87 -14.16
CA ARG A 80 -27.63 22.49 -14.38
C ARG A 80 -26.51 22.03 -13.42
N HIS A 81 -25.29 21.88 -13.96
CA HIS A 81 -24.01 21.54 -13.28
C HIS A 81 -23.12 22.78 -13.02
N LYS A 82 -22.24 22.73 -12.00
CA LYS A 82 -21.15 23.69 -11.74
C LYS A 82 -19.79 22.99 -11.66
N LEU A 83 -18.77 23.59 -12.29
CA LEU A 83 -17.35 23.23 -12.25
C LEU A 83 -16.63 24.02 -11.14
N ILE A 84 -15.62 23.43 -10.50
CA ILE A 84 -14.71 24.09 -9.55
C ILE A 84 -13.25 23.86 -10.02
N PRO A 85 -12.41 24.89 -10.14
CA PRO A 85 -11.00 24.75 -10.45
C PRO A 85 -10.15 24.54 -9.18
N THR A 86 -9.08 23.74 -9.28
CA THR A 86 -8.11 23.48 -8.19
C THR A 86 -6.79 24.23 -8.44
N PRO A 87 -6.28 25.03 -7.48
CA PRO A 87 -4.94 25.60 -7.57
C PRO A 87 -3.90 24.61 -7.04
N GLN A 88 -3.00 24.13 -7.90
CA GLN A 88 -1.99 23.11 -7.56
C GLN A 88 -0.58 23.67 -7.27
N SER A 89 -0.36 24.98 -7.29
CA SER A 89 0.99 25.56 -7.31
C SER A 89 1.48 26.24 -6.02
N LEU A 90 0.66 26.39 -4.98
CA LEU A 90 0.99 27.24 -3.81
C LEU A 90 1.15 26.49 -2.46
N ILE A 91 1.10 25.15 -2.43
CA ILE A 91 1.02 24.36 -1.18
C ILE A 91 2.18 23.36 -1.07
N ARG A 92 3.43 23.82 -1.02
CA ARG A 92 4.60 22.91 -0.90
C ARG A 92 5.52 23.21 0.28
N ASP A 93 5.34 24.33 0.96
CA ASP A 93 6.25 24.77 2.02
C ASP A 93 5.96 24.11 3.36
N ILE A 94 7.04 23.92 4.15
CA ILE A 94 6.96 23.38 5.50
C ILE A 94 6.58 24.53 6.44
N HIS A 95 5.37 24.47 6.98
CA HIS A 95 4.88 25.47 7.92
C HIS A 95 5.12 25.01 9.38
N PRO A 96 5.51 25.89 10.33
CA PRO A 96 5.75 25.53 11.73
C PRO A 96 4.63 24.74 12.42
N SER A 97 3.37 25.03 12.07
CA SER A 97 2.19 24.29 12.56
C SER A 97 2.21 22.78 12.25
N HIS A 98 3.06 22.32 11.32
CA HIS A 98 3.28 20.89 11.03
C HIS A 98 3.90 20.13 12.20
N TYR A 99 4.56 20.82 13.14
CA TYR A 99 5.25 20.20 14.26
C TYR A 99 4.35 19.22 15.04
N GLY A 100 4.79 17.96 15.13
CA GLY A 100 4.07 16.89 15.82
C GLY A 100 2.73 16.51 15.17
N ARG A 101 2.48 16.92 13.92
CA ARG A 101 1.23 16.71 13.16
C ARG A 101 1.48 16.06 11.81
N ILE A 102 2.35 16.66 11.01
CA ILE A 102 2.79 16.14 9.71
C ILE A 102 4.31 16.12 9.77
N PHE A 103 4.90 14.98 9.43
CA PHE A 103 6.35 14.90 9.36
C PHE A 103 6.79 15.41 7.97
N PRO A 104 7.53 16.53 7.89
CA PRO A 104 7.74 17.22 6.63
C PRO A 104 8.83 16.58 5.75
N ILE A 105 9.64 15.69 6.33
CA ILE A 105 10.74 15.03 5.62
C ILE A 105 10.26 13.76 4.92
N ASP A 106 9.20 13.11 5.38
CA ASP A 106 8.66 11.89 4.75
C ASP A 106 7.61 12.28 3.70
N THR A 107 8.13 12.73 2.55
CA THR A 107 7.37 13.17 1.38
C THR A 107 7.88 12.43 0.14
N THR A 108 7.09 12.39 -0.93
CA THR A 108 7.56 11.83 -2.20
C THR A 108 8.61 12.71 -2.84
N GLU A 109 9.60 12.13 -3.50
CA GLU A 109 10.57 12.86 -4.31
C GLU A 109 9.97 13.29 -5.67
N GLY A 110 10.56 14.32 -6.30
CA GLY A 110 10.16 14.80 -7.63
C GLY A 110 8.95 15.76 -7.63
N ILE A 111 8.06 15.60 -8.61
CA ILE A 111 6.97 16.56 -8.90
C ILE A 111 5.97 16.70 -7.73
N ASN A 112 5.91 15.70 -6.84
CA ASN A 112 4.95 15.65 -5.74
C ASN A 112 5.54 16.05 -4.37
N VAL A 113 6.80 16.54 -4.32
CA VAL A 113 7.42 17.02 -3.07
C VAL A 113 6.53 18.06 -2.39
N GLY A 114 6.29 17.86 -1.08
CA GLY A 114 5.50 18.76 -0.24
C GLY A 114 3.98 18.65 -0.41
N LEU A 115 3.49 17.91 -1.41
CA LEU A 115 2.05 17.66 -1.62
C LEU A 115 1.56 16.44 -0.84
N ILE A 116 2.40 15.42 -0.73
CA ILE A 116 2.13 14.19 0.00
C ILE A 116 3.02 14.20 1.25
N GLY A 117 2.44 14.03 2.43
CA GLY A 117 3.17 13.98 3.68
C GLY A 117 2.60 12.92 4.62
N SER A 118 3.48 12.29 5.38
CA SER A 118 3.10 11.32 6.41
C SER A 118 2.66 12.01 7.70
N LEU A 119 1.68 11.42 8.40
CA LEU A 119 1.28 11.85 9.73
C LEU A 119 2.39 11.52 10.74
N ALA A 120 2.53 12.34 11.78
CA ALA A 120 3.39 12.02 12.90
C ALA A 120 2.76 10.94 13.82
N ILE A 121 3.57 10.21 14.58
CA ILE A 121 3.14 8.98 15.31
C ILE A 121 1.92 9.18 16.23
N HIS A 122 1.85 10.31 16.95
CA HIS A 122 0.87 10.48 18.04
C HIS A 122 -0.34 11.36 17.65
N VAL A 123 -0.51 11.58 16.36
CA VAL A 123 -1.49 12.52 15.84
C VAL A 123 -2.89 11.93 15.89
N ARG A 124 -3.86 12.77 16.24
CA ARG A 124 -5.27 12.42 16.10
C ARG A 124 -6.00 13.42 15.23
N ILE A 125 -7.04 12.94 14.57
CA ILE A 125 -8.01 13.80 13.89
C ILE A 125 -9.05 14.20 14.93
N GLY A 126 -9.11 15.49 15.26
CA GLY A 126 -10.10 16.05 16.16
C GLY A 126 -11.50 16.09 15.55
N HIS A 127 -12.51 16.40 16.37
CA HIS A 127 -13.92 16.42 15.95
C HIS A 127 -14.19 17.38 14.77
N TRP A 128 -13.40 18.45 14.66
CA TRP A 128 -13.51 19.43 13.58
C TRP A 128 -12.59 19.15 12.39
N ARG A 129 -12.19 17.89 12.17
CA ARG A 129 -11.26 17.48 11.10
C ARG A 129 -9.89 18.18 11.14
N SER A 130 -9.54 18.77 12.28
CA SER A 130 -8.24 19.40 12.54
C SER A 130 -7.25 18.39 13.09
N LEU A 131 -6.01 18.47 12.66
CA LEU A 131 -4.92 17.68 13.24
C LEU A 131 -4.58 18.16 14.65
N GLU A 132 -4.66 17.25 15.62
CA GLU A 132 -4.33 17.54 17.01
C GLU A 132 -3.12 16.71 17.45
N SER A 133 -2.19 17.36 18.15
CA SER A 133 -1.01 16.72 18.73
C SER A 133 -1.08 16.76 20.25
N PRO A 134 -0.62 15.71 20.96
CA PRO A 134 -0.73 15.64 22.41
C PRO A 134 0.45 16.33 23.12
N PHE A 135 0.16 17.11 24.16
CA PHE A 135 1.15 17.82 24.97
C PHE A 135 0.83 17.69 26.46
N TYR A 136 1.86 17.78 27.30
CA TYR A 136 1.68 17.93 28.73
C TYR A 136 1.47 19.39 29.10
N LYS A 137 0.40 19.67 29.85
CA LYS A 137 0.15 21.00 30.39
C LYS A 137 1.05 21.25 31.60
N ILE A 138 1.88 22.28 31.51
CA ILE A 138 2.70 22.79 32.61
C ILE A 138 1.87 23.84 33.36
N SER A 139 1.63 23.60 34.65
CA SER A 139 0.97 24.57 35.53
C SER A 139 1.86 24.87 36.72
N LYS A 140 1.95 26.15 37.12
CA LYS A 140 2.75 26.57 38.29
C LYS A 140 2.21 26.07 39.63
N ARG A 141 0.95 25.59 39.70
CA ARG A 141 0.23 25.31 40.96
C ARG A 141 -0.28 23.87 41.11
N SER A 142 -0.14 23.00 40.11
CA SER A 142 -0.54 21.60 40.23
C SER A 142 0.57 20.67 39.76
N THR A 143 0.86 19.67 40.60
CA THR A 143 1.78 18.55 40.34
C THR A 143 1.17 17.49 39.40
N GLY A 144 -0.10 17.68 39.00
CA GLY A 144 -0.81 16.77 38.10
C GLY A 144 -0.36 16.93 36.65
N VAL A 145 0.28 15.90 36.11
CA VAL A 145 0.60 15.79 34.69
C VAL A 145 -0.69 15.49 33.92
N ARG A 146 -1.26 16.49 33.24
CA ARG A 146 -2.44 16.33 32.38
C ARG A 146 -2.05 16.37 30.91
N MET A 147 -2.32 15.28 30.19
CA MET A 147 -2.18 15.23 28.74
C MET A 147 -3.37 15.92 28.07
N LEU A 148 -3.08 16.82 27.11
CA LEU A 148 -4.08 17.53 26.32
C LEU A 148 -3.71 17.44 24.84
N TYR A 149 -4.69 17.21 24.00
CA TYR A 149 -4.53 17.28 22.55
C TYR A 149 -4.92 18.66 22.05
N ILE A 150 -4.06 19.23 21.21
CA ILE A 150 -4.11 20.65 20.86
C ILE A 150 -4.08 20.78 19.34
N SER A 151 -5.08 21.50 18.82
CA SER A 151 -5.17 21.88 17.40
C SER A 151 -4.20 23.01 17.08
N PRO A 152 -3.74 23.14 15.83
CA PRO A 152 -2.69 24.09 15.44
C PRO A 152 -3.04 25.54 15.83
N GLY A 153 -4.30 25.96 15.65
CA GLY A 153 -4.72 27.30 16.03
C GLY A 153 -4.80 27.59 17.54
N ARG A 154 -4.70 26.57 18.40
CA ARG A 154 -4.59 26.74 19.87
C ARG A 154 -3.16 26.65 20.38
N ASP A 155 -2.26 26.09 19.56
CA ASP A 155 -0.86 25.87 19.87
C ASP A 155 -0.11 27.21 19.96
N GLU A 156 -0.35 28.09 18.99
CA GLU A 156 0.25 29.43 18.88
C GLU A 156 0.05 30.28 20.14
N TYR A 157 -1.12 30.17 20.79
CA TYR A 157 -1.46 30.96 21.98
C TYR A 157 -0.92 30.39 23.30
N ASN A 158 -0.43 29.14 23.33
CA ASN A 158 -0.11 28.42 24.57
C ASN A 158 1.34 27.93 24.69
N MET A 159 2.27 28.43 23.87
CA MET A 159 3.64 27.90 23.76
C MET A 159 4.42 27.78 25.09
N VAL A 160 4.18 28.65 26.08
CA VAL A 160 4.92 28.65 27.37
C VAL A 160 4.38 27.63 28.38
N HIS A 161 3.17 27.10 28.17
CA HIS A 161 2.48 26.21 29.12
C HIS A 161 2.43 24.74 28.68
N LEU A 162 3.17 24.37 27.63
CA LEU A 162 3.07 23.06 27.00
C LEU A 162 4.46 22.42 26.88
N ARG A 163 4.51 21.10 27.07
CA ARG A 163 5.71 20.28 26.87
C ARG A 163 5.39 19.08 25.99
N SER A 164 6.26 18.79 25.03
CA SER A 164 6.17 17.58 24.20
C SER A 164 6.28 16.32 25.07
N ILE A 165 5.57 15.27 24.69
CA ILE A 165 5.49 14.03 25.48
C ILE A 165 6.72 13.17 25.21
N PHE A 166 7.07 13.00 23.94
CA PHE A 166 8.22 12.22 23.51
C PHE A 166 9.10 13.02 22.55
N PRO A 167 10.43 12.79 22.56
CA PRO A 167 11.31 13.34 21.53
C PRO A 167 10.88 12.93 20.12
N PHE A 168 10.33 11.71 19.97
CA PHE A 168 9.92 11.17 18.68
C PHE A 168 8.54 11.65 18.19
N GLN A 169 7.84 12.48 18.96
CA GLN A 169 6.48 12.94 18.64
C GLN A 169 6.40 13.66 17.28
N TYR A 170 7.52 14.22 16.82
CA TYR A 170 7.62 14.91 15.54
C TYR A 170 7.72 13.98 14.33
N PHE A 171 8.28 12.79 14.47
CA PHE A 171 8.61 11.91 13.35
C PHE A 171 7.39 11.09 12.88
N SER A 172 7.41 10.67 11.61
CA SER A 172 6.54 9.61 11.11
C SER A 172 7.01 8.24 11.62
N ILE A 173 6.18 7.21 11.45
CA ILE A 173 6.56 5.85 11.83
C ILE A 173 7.82 5.40 11.08
N GLU A 174 7.91 5.67 9.77
CA GLU A 174 9.03 5.26 8.93
C GLU A 174 10.34 5.93 9.33
N ALA A 175 10.32 7.26 9.53
CA ALA A 175 11.50 7.99 9.98
C ALA A 175 11.95 7.56 11.39
N SER A 176 11.00 7.16 12.24
CA SER A 176 11.32 6.70 13.60
C SER A 176 11.93 5.30 13.64
N LEU A 177 11.98 4.58 12.51
CA LEU A 177 12.67 3.30 12.37
C LEU A 177 14.13 3.47 11.90
N ILE A 178 14.58 4.71 11.65
CA ILE A 178 15.95 5.02 11.25
C ILE A 178 16.79 5.25 12.52
N PRO A 179 17.77 4.39 12.84
CA PRO A 179 18.67 4.65 13.96
C PRO A 179 19.59 5.83 13.65
N PHE A 180 19.96 6.59 14.69
CA PHE A 180 20.86 7.74 14.58
C PHE A 180 20.37 8.82 13.60
N ILE A 181 19.05 9.00 13.48
CA ILE A 181 18.45 9.99 12.57
C ILE A 181 18.94 11.42 12.85
N GLU A 182 19.26 11.73 14.11
CA GLU A 182 19.83 12.99 14.56
C GLU A 182 21.20 13.31 13.96
N HIS A 183 21.94 12.30 13.49
CA HIS A 183 23.24 12.44 12.85
C HIS A 183 23.15 12.47 11.32
N ASN A 184 21.94 12.35 10.76
CA ASN A 184 21.72 12.33 9.33
C ASN A 184 21.17 13.67 8.84
N ASN A 185 21.58 14.07 7.62
CA ASN A 185 20.93 15.17 6.92
C ASN A 185 19.47 14.79 6.57
N ALA A 186 18.54 15.74 6.71
CA ALA A 186 17.14 15.60 6.35
C ALA A 186 16.90 14.97 4.96
N ASN A 187 17.65 15.37 3.93
CA ASN A 187 17.47 14.81 2.57
C ASN A 187 17.83 13.31 2.50
N ARG A 188 18.86 12.87 3.25
CA ARG A 188 19.24 11.45 3.33
C ARG A 188 18.25 10.66 4.19
N ALA A 189 17.70 11.27 5.23
CA ALA A 189 16.64 10.67 6.03
C ALA A 189 15.34 10.48 5.21
N LEU A 190 14.97 11.46 4.39
CA LEU A 190 13.88 11.39 3.40
C LEU A 190 14.09 10.20 2.46
N MET A 191 15.25 10.14 1.79
CA MET A 191 15.58 9.04 0.88
C MET A 191 15.50 7.70 1.60
N SER A 192 16.04 7.60 2.82
CA SER A 192 16.05 6.37 3.61
C SER A 192 14.63 5.89 3.97
N SER A 193 13.74 6.81 4.37
CA SER A 193 12.33 6.52 4.66
C SER A 193 11.61 5.98 3.42
N ASN A 194 11.80 6.64 2.27
CA ASN A 194 11.20 6.24 1.00
C ASN A 194 11.72 4.90 0.48
N MET A 195 13.05 4.67 0.56
CA MET A 195 13.67 3.42 0.15
C MET A 195 13.22 2.24 1.03
N ARG A 196 12.97 2.48 2.32
CA ARG A 196 12.48 1.46 3.25
C ARG A 196 11.10 0.93 2.85
N CYS A 197 10.20 1.80 2.39
CA CYS A 197 8.88 1.45 1.87
C CYS A 197 8.92 0.59 0.58
N GLN A 198 10.09 0.50 -0.06
CA GLN A 198 10.31 -0.27 -1.29
C GLN A 198 11.02 -1.60 -1.02
N ALA A 199 11.50 -1.84 0.21
CA ALA A 199 12.17 -3.08 0.57
C ALA A 199 11.25 -4.29 0.38
N VAL A 200 11.75 -5.30 -0.34
CA VAL A 200 11.04 -6.56 -0.58
C VAL A 200 11.36 -7.54 0.54
N SER A 201 10.37 -8.32 0.96
CA SER A 201 10.56 -9.38 1.95
C SER A 201 11.52 -10.46 1.42
N LEU A 202 12.53 -10.76 2.22
CA LEU A 202 13.49 -11.82 1.93
C LEU A 202 12.92 -13.19 2.33
N SER A 203 13.38 -14.24 1.67
CA SER A 203 13.07 -15.63 2.04
C SER A 203 13.42 -15.91 3.50
N CYS A 204 14.59 -15.41 3.92
CA CYS A 204 15.11 -15.46 5.27
C CYS A 204 15.49 -14.04 5.73
N SER A 205 14.61 -13.39 6.49
CA SER A 205 14.93 -12.11 7.15
C SER A 205 15.73 -12.30 8.43
N GLU A 206 16.32 -11.21 8.94
CA GLU A 206 17.00 -11.17 10.22
C GLU A 206 16.64 -9.92 11.02
N LYS A 207 16.56 -10.08 12.34
CA LYS A 207 16.36 -8.94 13.24
C LYS A 207 17.51 -7.95 13.06
N CYS A 208 17.20 -6.67 12.84
CA CYS A 208 18.21 -5.62 12.80
C CYS A 208 19.01 -5.61 14.11
N ILE A 209 20.34 -5.58 14.01
CA ILE A 209 21.23 -5.49 15.18
C ILE A 209 21.07 -4.13 15.85
N VAL A 210 21.16 -3.05 15.06
CA VAL A 210 20.91 -1.67 15.49
C VAL A 210 19.44 -1.32 15.20
N ARG A 211 18.73 -0.79 16.20
CA ARG A 211 17.27 -0.60 16.15
C ARG A 211 16.82 0.58 17.02
N THR A 212 15.62 1.09 16.76
CA THR A 212 15.03 2.19 17.55
C THR A 212 14.07 1.68 18.64
N GLY A 213 13.62 0.42 18.53
CA GLY A 213 12.69 -0.21 19.47
C GLY A 213 11.23 -0.13 19.04
N LEU A 214 10.90 0.65 18.01
CA LEU A 214 9.56 0.80 17.47
C LEU A 214 9.19 -0.29 16.45
N GLU A 215 10.12 -1.16 16.07
CA GLU A 215 9.93 -2.21 15.07
C GLU A 215 8.84 -3.22 15.45
N GLN A 216 8.70 -3.49 16.76
CA GLN A 216 7.67 -4.39 17.26
C GLN A 216 6.27 -3.75 17.14
N GLN A 217 6.15 -2.48 17.51
CA GLN A 217 4.87 -1.76 17.45
C GLN A 217 4.42 -1.56 16.00
N ALA A 218 5.35 -1.14 15.12
CA ALA A 218 5.08 -0.95 13.70
C ALA A 218 4.54 -2.23 13.04
N ASP A 219 5.10 -3.39 13.38
CA ASP A 219 4.69 -4.66 12.78
C ASP A 219 3.40 -5.21 13.39
N LEU A 220 3.18 -5.04 14.70
CA LEU A 220 1.91 -5.36 15.36
C LEU A 220 0.74 -4.58 14.76
N ASP A 221 0.94 -3.27 14.54
CA ASP A 221 -0.10 -2.39 13.99
C ASP A 221 -0.32 -2.63 12.48
N SER A 222 0.63 -3.25 11.79
CA SER A 222 0.52 -3.56 10.35
C SER A 222 -0.51 -4.65 10.02
N GLY A 223 -0.85 -5.50 10.99
CA GLY A 223 -1.71 -6.67 10.79
C GLY A 223 -1.06 -7.81 9.98
N SER A 224 0.24 -7.76 9.72
CA SER A 224 0.99 -8.83 9.04
C SER A 224 1.10 -10.10 9.90
N LEU A 225 1.06 -9.94 11.22
CA LEU A 225 1.24 -10.98 12.23
C LEU A 225 -0.06 -11.70 12.58
N ALA A 226 0.04 -12.99 12.90
CA ALA A 226 -1.05 -13.71 13.54
C ALA A 226 -0.96 -13.51 15.06
N ILE A 227 -1.97 -12.87 15.65
CA ILE A 227 -2.04 -12.56 17.09
C ILE A 227 -3.13 -13.43 17.75
N ALA A 228 -2.90 -13.85 18.98
CA ALA A 228 -3.88 -14.58 19.77
C ALA A 228 -5.01 -13.66 20.27
N GLU A 229 -6.23 -13.85 19.77
CA GLU A 229 -7.41 -13.13 20.24
C GLU A 229 -7.88 -13.57 21.63
N ARG A 230 -7.60 -14.83 21.98
CA ARG A 230 -7.97 -15.48 23.24
C ARG A 230 -6.77 -16.15 23.86
N GLU A 231 -6.81 -16.31 25.19
CA GLU A 231 -5.84 -17.13 25.89
C GLU A 231 -6.13 -18.62 25.68
N GLY A 232 -5.08 -19.44 25.66
CA GLY A 232 -5.22 -20.88 25.43
C GLY A 232 -3.88 -21.59 25.32
N ARG A 233 -3.91 -22.91 25.40
CA ARG A 233 -2.75 -23.78 25.21
C ARG A 233 -2.66 -24.24 23.76
N VAL A 234 -1.46 -24.16 23.17
CA VAL A 234 -1.20 -24.66 21.82
C VAL A 234 -1.27 -26.18 21.81
N VAL A 235 -2.31 -26.74 21.20
CA VAL A 235 -2.50 -28.20 21.09
C VAL A 235 -1.71 -28.76 19.93
N TYR A 236 -1.73 -28.05 18.80
CA TYR A 236 -1.12 -28.48 17.55
C TYR A 236 -0.73 -27.27 16.70
N THR A 237 0.41 -27.41 16.01
CA THR A 237 0.98 -26.38 15.13
C THR A 237 1.40 -27.05 13.84
N ASN A 238 0.77 -26.65 12.75
CA ASN A 238 1.17 -26.97 11.39
C ASN A 238 1.71 -25.72 10.70
N THR A 239 2.25 -25.88 9.50
CA THR A 239 2.62 -24.76 8.62
C THR A 239 1.42 -23.85 8.34
N ASN A 240 0.23 -24.42 8.16
CA ASN A 240 -0.96 -23.69 7.71
C ASN A 240 -1.97 -23.38 8.82
N THR A 241 -1.90 -24.08 9.94
CA THR A 241 -2.92 -23.99 10.98
C THR A 241 -2.30 -24.07 12.37
N ILE A 242 -2.80 -23.24 13.27
CA ILE A 242 -2.48 -23.28 14.70
C ILE A 242 -3.77 -23.59 15.44
N ILE A 243 -3.73 -24.61 16.30
CA ILE A 243 -4.87 -25.03 17.12
C ILE A 243 -4.60 -24.65 18.57
N LEU A 244 -5.44 -23.76 19.11
CA LEU A 244 -5.44 -23.34 20.50
C LEU A 244 -6.62 -23.98 21.23
N ALA A 245 -6.40 -24.52 22.43
CA ALA A 245 -7.46 -24.95 23.33
C ALA A 245 -7.54 -24.00 24.53
N GLY A 246 -8.70 -23.42 24.79
CA GLY A 246 -8.93 -22.49 25.90
C GLY A 246 -10.41 -22.48 26.30
N ASN A 247 -10.69 -22.44 27.60
CA ASN A 247 -12.05 -22.41 28.16
C ASN A 247 -12.99 -23.53 27.68
N GLY A 248 -12.46 -24.71 27.37
CA GLY A 248 -13.24 -25.85 26.87
C GLY A 248 -13.43 -25.87 25.35
N ASP A 249 -13.11 -24.78 24.65
CA ASP A 249 -13.23 -24.68 23.18
C ASP A 249 -11.87 -24.88 22.49
N ILE A 250 -11.94 -25.41 21.26
CA ILE A 250 -10.80 -25.52 20.35
C ILE A 250 -10.94 -24.49 19.25
N LEU A 251 -9.98 -23.57 19.15
CA LEU A 251 -9.90 -22.53 18.14
C LEU A 251 -8.85 -22.90 17.09
N SER A 252 -9.26 -23.01 15.83
CA SER A 252 -8.36 -23.20 14.69
C SER A 252 -8.07 -21.86 14.01
N ILE A 253 -6.81 -21.43 14.01
CA ILE A 253 -6.34 -20.23 13.33
C ILE A 253 -5.67 -20.66 12.04
N LEU A 254 -6.18 -20.17 10.89
CA LEU A 254 -5.59 -20.40 9.59
C LEU A 254 -4.52 -19.33 9.31
N LEU A 255 -3.32 -19.77 8.93
CA LEU A 255 -2.22 -18.90 8.55
C LEU A 255 -2.25 -18.64 7.04
N VAL A 256 -1.82 -17.43 6.66
CA VAL A 256 -1.65 -17.06 5.26
C VAL A 256 -0.35 -17.64 4.73
N ILE A 257 -0.42 -18.42 3.65
CA ILE A 257 0.74 -19.07 3.05
C ILE A 257 0.81 -18.80 1.55
N TYR A 258 2.01 -18.43 1.09
CA TYR A 258 2.35 -18.20 -0.31
C TYR A 258 1.27 -17.41 -1.07
N GLN A 259 0.74 -16.37 -0.43
CA GLN A 259 -0.26 -15.50 -1.03
C GLN A 259 0.42 -14.36 -1.79
N ARG A 260 -0.14 -14.03 -2.94
CA ARG A 260 0.35 -12.95 -3.80
C ARG A 260 0.03 -11.58 -3.20
N SER A 261 1.03 -10.69 -3.16
CA SER A 261 0.83 -9.27 -2.87
C SER A 261 0.51 -8.44 -4.13
N ASN A 262 0.07 -7.20 -3.94
CA ASN A 262 -0.17 -6.26 -5.04
C ASN A 262 1.09 -5.94 -5.85
N LYS A 263 2.27 -5.99 -5.23
CA LYS A 263 3.58 -5.77 -5.87
C LYS A 263 4.22 -7.09 -6.37
N ASN A 264 3.44 -8.16 -6.51
CA ASN A 264 3.93 -9.49 -6.94
C ASN A 264 4.96 -10.11 -5.98
N THR A 265 4.98 -9.71 -4.70
CA THR A 265 5.81 -10.33 -3.66
C THR A 265 5.02 -11.41 -2.93
N CYS A 266 5.71 -12.19 -2.09
CA CYS A 266 5.11 -13.25 -1.29
C CYS A 266 4.66 -12.75 0.09
N ILE A 267 3.40 -13.02 0.44
CA ILE A 267 2.85 -12.90 1.79
C ILE A 267 2.83 -14.30 2.39
N LEU A 268 3.53 -14.45 3.51
CA LEU A 268 3.71 -15.71 4.21
C LEU A 268 3.70 -15.46 5.70
N GLN A 269 2.99 -16.30 6.44
CA GLN A 269 3.02 -16.35 7.89
C GLN A 269 3.70 -17.65 8.34
N LYS A 270 4.69 -17.52 9.24
CA LYS A 270 5.46 -18.64 9.77
C LYS A 270 5.14 -18.82 11.26
N PRO A 271 4.61 -19.97 11.71
CA PRO A 271 4.28 -20.19 13.11
C PRO A 271 5.55 -20.13 13.98
N GLN A 272 5.49 -19.42 15.11
CA GLN A 272 6.60 -19.26 16.06
C GLN A 272 6.39 -20.00 17.39
N VAL A 273 5.16 -20.43 17.66
CA VAL A 273 4.80 -21.03 18.95
C VAL A 273 5.05 -22.54 18.97
N PRO A 274 5.78 -23.08 19.96
CA PRO A 274 5.93 -24.51 20.12
C PRO A 274 4.67 -25.15 20.71
N ARG A 275 4.47 -26.43 20.42
CA ARG A 275 3.37 -27.23 20.97
C ARG A 275 3.44 -27.24 22.51
N GLY A 276 2.27 -27.15 23.14
CA GLY A 276 2.10 -27.25 24.59
C GLY A 276 2.29 -25.94 25.36
N LYS A 277 2.75 -24.86 24.71
CA LYS A 277 2.90 -23.53 25.32
C LYS A 277 1.55 -22.87 25.60
N CYS A 278 1.42 -22.23 26.77
CA CYS A 278 0.26 -21.40 27.10
C CYS A 278 0.46 -19.99 26.54
N ILE A 279 -0.53 -19.53 25.78
CA ILE A 279 -0.53 -18.24 25.10
C ILE A 279 -1.55 -17.32 25.76
N LYS A 280 -1.17 -16.07 25.99
CA LYS A 280 -2.08 -15.02 26.48
C LYS A 280 -2.67 -14.24 25.30
N LYS A 281 -3.85 -13.65 25.53
CA LYS A 281 -4.43 -12.69 24.58
C LYS A 281 -3.41 -11.59 24.22
N GLY A 282 -3.27 -11.31 22.94
CA GLY A 282 -2.33 -10.32 22.40
C GLY A 282 -0.91 -10.83 22.13
N GLN A 283 -0.60 -12.10 22.43
CA GLN A 283 0.70 -12.68 22.08
C GLN A 283 0.75 -13.10 20.61
N ILE A 284 1.95 -13.03 20.03
CA ILE A 284 2.22 -13.35 18.63
C ILE A 284 2.30 -14.87 18.46
N LEU A 285 1.54 -15.38 17.49
CA LEU A 285 1.45 -16.80 17.15
C LEU A 285 2.30 -17.15 15.93
N ALA A 286 2.29 -16.28 14.92
CA ALA A 286 3.05 -16.44 13.68
C ALA A 286 3.63 -15.10 13.23
N ASP A 287 4.87 -15.15 12.75
CA ASP A 287 5.56 -14.02 12.13
C ASP A 287 5.11 -13.84 10.68
N GLY A 288 5.07 -12.60 10.19
CA GLY A 288 4.88 -12.28 8.78
C GLY A 288 6.15 -12.50 7.94
N ALA A 289 6.05 -12.25 6.63
CA ALA A 289 7.13 -12.49 5.67
C ALA A 289 8.37 -11.61 5.93
N ALA A 290 8.18 -10.40 6.46
CA ALA A 290 9.24 -9.47 6.81
C ALA A 290 9.36 -9.28 8.32
N THR A 291 9.07 -10.32 9.10
CA THR A 291 9.11 -10.29 10.56
C THR A 291 9.97 -11.42 11.08
N VAL A 292 10.75 -11.14 12.13
CA VAL A 292 11.42 -12.18 12.89
C VAL A 292 11.20 -11.97 14.37
N GLY A 293 10.57 -12.94 15.03
CA GLY A 293 10.22 -12.94 16.45
C GLY A 293 9.41 -11.72 16.86
N GLY A 294 8.38 -11.38 16.09
CA GLY A 294 7.48 -10.26 16.35
C GLY A 294 8.06 -8.87 16.17
N LYS A 295 9.16 -8.74 15.42
CA LYS A 295 9.81 -7.46 15.12
C LYS A 295 10.01 -7.32 13.62
N LEU A 296 9.71 -6.13 13.10
CA LEU A 296 9.95 -5.79 11.70
C LEU A 296 11.42 -6.05 11.31
N ALA A 297 11.60 -6.81 10.25
CA ALA A 297 12.87 -7.30 9.73
C ALA A 297 12.81 -7.32 8.19
N LEU A 298 12.99 -6.14 7.59
CA LEU A 298 12.92 -5.96 6.14
C LEU A 298 14.13 -6.54 5.38
N GLY A 299 15.22 -6.85 6.09
CA GLY A 299 16.48 -7.23 5.46
C GLY A 299 17.36 -8.14 6.31
N LYS A 300 18.66 -8.10 6.02
CA LYS A 300 19.72 -8.92 6.62
C LYS A 300 20.90 -8.05 7.04
N ASN A 301 21.52 -8.38 8.18
CA ASN A 301 22.74 -7.69 8.63
C ASN A 301 23.94 -8.27 7.87
N ILE A 302 24.79 -7.41 7.31
CA ILE A 302 26.01 -7.81 6.60
C ILE A 302 27.21 -7.07 7.16
N LEU A 303 28.40 -7.66 7.01
CA LEU A 303 29.66 -6.99 7.31
C LEU A 303 30.03 -6.07 6.15
N VAL A 304 30.22 -4.78 6.45
CA VAL A 304 30.57 -3.75 5.47
C VAL A 304 31.91 -3.14 5.87
N ALA A 305 32.77 -2.90 4.89
CA ALA A 305 34.02 -2.16 5.06
C ALA A 305 33.98 -0.90 4.20
N TYR A 306 34.29 0.25 4.80
CA TYR A 306 34.40 1.54 4.09
C TYR A 306 35.83 1.74 3.61
N ILE A 307 36.14 1.22 2.42
CA ILE A 307 37.44 1.36 1.78
C ILE A 307 37.26 1.58 0.27
N PRO A 308 38.05 2.43 -0.39
CA PRO A 308 38.12 2.45 -1.84
C PRO A 308 38.74 1.12 -2.32
N TRP A 309 38.08 0.44 -3.27
CA TRP A 309 38.56 -0.85 -3.78
C TRP A 309 38.60 -0.85 -5.30
N GLU A 310 39.81 -0.69 -5.87
CA GLU A 310 40.10 -0.82 -7.31
C GLU A 310 39.16 -0.03 -8.25
N GLY A 311 38.50 1.01 -7.74
CA GLY A 311 37.51 1.79 -8.49
C GLY A 311 36.15 1.12 -8.66
N TYR A 312 35.94 -0.11 -8.19
CA TYR A 312 34.64 -0.81 -8.31
C TYR A 312 33.52 -0.18 -7.46
N ASN A 313 33.89 0.58 -6.44
CA ASN A 313 32.95 1.36 -5.63
C ASN A 313 33.02 2.87 -5.96
N SER A 314 33.26 3.21 -7.22
CA SER A 314 33.14 4.59 -7.70
C SER A 314 31.71 5.10 -7.60
N GLU A 315 31.54 6.39 -7.28
CA GLU A 315 30.24 7.03 -7.09
C GLU A 315 29.42 6.35 -5.98
N ASP A 316 28.26 5.78 -6.31
CA ASP A 316 27.37 5.07 -5.39
C ASP A 316 27.36 3.54 -5.64
N ALA A 317 28.32 3.03 -6.41
CA ALA A 317 28.42 1.60 -6.69
C ALA A 317 28.80 0.80 -5.44
N VAL A 318 28.13 -0.33 -5.23
CA VAL A 318 28.39 -1.22 -4.09
C VAL A 318 29.04 -2.51 -4.58
N LEU A 319 30.28 -2.74 -4.14
CA LEU A 319 30.97 -4.01 -4.37
C LEU A 319 30.45 -5.07 -3.39
N ILE A 320 29.90 -6.16 -3.92
CA ILE A 320 29.37 -7.27 -3.12
C ILE A 320 30.23 -8.53 -3.22
N SER A 321 30.36 -9.24 -2.11
CA SER A 321 31.03 -10.55 -2.11
C SER A 321 30.13 -11.61 -2.74
N LYS A 322 30.69 -12.46 -3.60
CA LYS A 322 30.00 -13.64 -4.17
C LYS A 322 29.45 -14.60 -3.10
N ARG A 323 30.01 -14.56 -1.88
CA ARG A 323 29.48 -15.30 -0.72
C ARG A 323 28.03 -14.94 -0.39
N LEU A 324 27.59 -13.71 -0.65
CA LEU A 324 26.20 -13.29 -0.39
C LEU A 324 25.22 -14.03 -1.32
N VAL A 325 25.63 -14.32 -2.55
CA VAL A 325 24.85 -15.07 -3.54
C VAL A 325 24.81 -16.55 -3.17
N TYR A 326 25.96 -17.17 -2.89
CA TYR A 326 26.01 -18.60 -2.52
C TYR A 326 25.27 -18.96 -1.23
N LYS A 327 25.03 -17.97 -0.36
CA LYS A 327 24.29 -18.13 0.89
C LYS A 327 22.83 -17.69 0.78
N ASP A 328 22.36 -17.33 -0.41
CA ASP A 328 20.97 -16.93 -0.67
C ASP A 328 20.47 -15.82 0.27
N ILE A 329 21.35 -14.90 0.66
CA ILE A 329 21.07 -13.91 1.73
C ILE A 329 19.96 -12.94 1.32
N TYR A 330 19.98 -12.50 0.07
CA TYR A 330 19.03 -11.51 -0.47
C TYR A 330 18.00 -12.12 -1.43
N ASN A 331 17.78 -13.44 -1.38
CA ASN A 331 16.77 -14.08 -2.22
C ASN A 331 15.36 -13.73 -1.73
N SER A 332 14.48 -13.36 -2.66
CA SER A 332 13.06 -13.05 -2.42
C SER A 332 12.16 -13.95 -3.25
N PHE A 333 10.91 -14.13 -2.79
CA PHE A 333 9.89 -14.86 -3.54
C PHE A 333 8.94 -13.88 -4.23
N HIS A 334 8.75 -14.11 -5.53
CA HIS A 334 7.82 -13.35 -6.35
C HIS A 334 6.71 -14.25 -6.88
N ILE A 335 5.47 -13.78 -6.77
CA ILE A 335 4.29 -14.51 -7.24
C ILE A 335 3.61 -13.64 -8.29
N ARG A 336 3.59 -14.12 -9.53
CA ARG A 336 2.93 -13.46 -10.65
C ARG A 336 1.64 -14.20 -10.97
N LYS A 337 0.61 -13.43 -11.34
CA LYS A 337 -0.67 -13.98 -11.79
C LYS A 337 -0.79 -13.71 -13.27
N TYR A 338 -0.92 -14.77 -14.05
CA TYR A 338 -1.23 -14.72 -15.46
C TYR A 338 -2.71 -15.05 -15.63
N GLU A 339 -3.45 -14.18 -16.30
CA GLU A 339 -4.86 -14.39 -16.60
C GLU A 339 -5.05 -14.48 -18.11
N ILE A 340 -5.85 -15.44 -18.54
CA ILE A 340 -6.31 -15.60 -19.91
C ILE A 340 -7.84 -15.66 -19.90
N GLN A 341 -8.45 -14.84 -20.75
CA GLN A 341 -9.90 -14.82 -20.92
C GLN A 341 -10.27 -15.53 -22.22
N THR A 342 -11.29 -16.37 -22.13
CA THR A 342 -11.92 -17.02 -23.28
C THR A 342 -13.19 -16.25 -23.64
N HIS A 343 -13.25 -15.74 -24.85
CA HIS A 343 -14.37 -15.00 -25.39
C HIS A 343 -15.13 -15.82 -26.43
N VAL A 344 -16.41 -15.48 -26.61
CA VAL A 344 -17.20 -15.96 -27.73
C VAL A 344 -17.08 -14.94 -28.84
N THR A 345 -16.36 -15.28 -29.91
CA THR A 345 -16.25 -14.42 -31.08
C THR A 345 -17.41 -14.65 -32.03
N SER A 346 -17.65 -13.72 -32.96
CA SER A 346 -18.65 -13.89 -34.02
C SER A 346 -18.36 -15.08 -34.95
N GLN A 347 -17.11 -15.56 -34.99
CA GLN A 347 -16.67 -16.70 -35.79
C GLN A 347 -16.71 -18.04 -35.01
N GLY A 348 -17.04 -17.99 -33.71
CA GLY A 348 -17.14 -19.17 -32.84
C GLY A 348 -16.55 -18.95 -31.45
N PRO A 349 -16.83 -19.87 -30.50
CA PRO A 349 -16.24 -19.82 -29.17
C PRO A 349 -14.75 -20.19 -29.23
N GLU A 350 -13.92 -19.44 -28.51
CA GLU A 350 -12.53 -19.81 -28.27
C GLU A 350 -12.46 -21.07 -27.40
N LYS A 351 -11.53 -21.98 -27.71
CA LYS A 351 -11.39 -23.26 -27.01
C LYS A 351 -10.00 -23.39 -26.41
N VAL A 352 -9.92 -23.99 -25.22
CA VAL A 352 -8.66 -24.38 -24.57
C VAL A 352 -8.48 -25.87 -24.81
N ILE A 353 -7.43 -26.25 -25.56
CA ILE A 353 -7.13 -27.65 -25.91
C ILE A 353 -5.63 -27.90 -25.89
N ASN A 354 -5.20 -29.13 -25.61
CA ASN A 354 -3.79 -29.48 -25.58
C ASN A 354 -3.17 -29.71 -26.97
N GLU A 355 -3.98 -30.08 -27.97
CA GLU A 355 -3.49 -30.42 -29.30
C GLU A 355 -3.40 -29.18 -30.19
N ILE A 356 -2.22 -28.57 -30.23
CA ILE A 356 -1.94 -27.47 -31.15
C ILE A 356 -1.30 -28.01 -32.44
N PRO A 357 -1.90 -27.79 -33.62
CA PRO A 357 -1.29 -28.18 -34.89
C PRO A 357 -0.03 -27.34 -35.18
N HIS A 358 1.04 -28.02 -35.62
CA HIS A 358 2.34 -27.45 -36.02
C HIS A 358 3.18 -26.81 -34.92
N LEU A 359 2.85 -27.01 -33.64
CA LEU A 359 3.73 -26.62 -32.54
C LEU A 359 4.71 -27.75 -32.20
N GLU A 360 5.93 -27.39 -31.82
CA GLU A 360 6.91 -28.37 -31.39
C GLU A 360 6.44 -29.10 -30.12
N ALA A 361 6.58 -30.43 -30.13
CA ALA A 361 6.15 -31.28 -29.01
C ALA A 361 6.83 -30.92 -27.68
N HIS A 362 7.95 -30.20 -27.70
CA HIS A 362 8.65 -29.79 -26.49
C HIS A 362 7.91 -28.72 -25.66
N LEU A 363 7.15 -27.84 -26.32
CA LEU A 363 6.38 -26.77 -25.67
C LEU A 363 5.08 -27.28 -25.04
N LEU A 364 4.61 -28.46 -25.46
CA LEU A 364 3.38 -29.09 -24.96
C LEU A 364 3.64 -30.05 -23.80
N ARG A 365 4.91 -30.33 -23.45
CA ARG A 365 5.29 -31.33 -22.43
C ARG A 365 4.71 -31.04 -21.05
N ASN A 366 4.53 -29.76 -20.75
CA ASN A 366 4.12 -29.30 -19.42
C ASN A 366 2.58 -29.17 -19.30
N LEU A 367 1.83 -29.32 -20.40
CA LEU A 367 0.38 -29.13 -20.43
C LEU A 367 -0.38 -30.43 -20.08
N ASP A 368 -1.49 -30.27 -19.38
CA ASP A 368 -2.46 -31.32 -19.09
C ASP A 368 -3.35 -31.63 -20.31
N LYS A 369 -4.20 -32.65 -20.17
CA LYS A 369 -5.20 -33.01 -21.20
C LYS A 369 -6.14 -31.87 -21.62
N ASN A 370 -6.29 -30.82 -20.80
CA ASN A 370 -7.13 -29.68 -21.08
C ASN A 370 -6.37 -28.51 -21.73
N GLY A 371 -5.06 -28.62 -21.93
CA GLY A 371 -4.22 -27.54 -22.47
C GLY A 371 -3.80 -26.50 -21.43
N ILE A 372 -3.69 -26.91 -20.17
CA ILE A 372 -3.29 -26.05 -19.04
C ILE A 372 -2.05 -26.66 -18.40
N VAL A 373 -1.06 -25.84 -18.06
CA VAL A 373 0.15 -26.29 -17.37
C VAL A 373 -0.17 -27.07 -16.10
N MET A 374 0.57 -28.14 -15.84
CA MET A 374 0.45 -28.94 -14.63
C MET A 374 1.11 -28.24 -13.43
N LEU A 375 0.52 -28.36 -12.24
CA LEU A 375 1.07 -27.77 -11.01
C LEU A 375 2.43 -28.40 -10.64
N GLY A 376 3.35 -27.57 -10.16
CA GLY A 376 4.68 -28.01 -9.72
C GLY A 376 5.71 -28.16 -10.85
N TYR A 377 5.34 -27.88 -12.09
CA TYR A 377 6.27 -27.89 -13.22
C TYR A 377 7.10 -26.60 -13.25
N TRP A 378 8.36 -26.76 -13.65
CA TRP A 378 9.24 -25.64 -13.95
C TRP A 378 9.00 -25.19 -15.38
N VAL A 379 8.79 -23.88 -15.53
CA VAL A 379 8.50 -23.25 -16.81
C VAL A 379 9.52 -22.16 -17.10
N GLU A 380 9.93 -22.10 -18.36
CA GLU A 380 10.91 -21.14 -18.86
C GLU A 380 10.26 -20.08 -19.76
N ALA A 381 11.03 -19.03 -20.08
CA ALA A 381 10.57 -18.01 -21.00
C ALA A 381 10.28 -18.61 -22.39
N GLY A 382 9.07 -18.41 -22.89
CA GLY A 382 8.60 -19.02 -24.15
C GLY A 382 7.69 -20.23 -23.97
N ASP A 383 7.69 -20.86 -22.79
CA ASP A 383 6.77 -21.97 -22.51
C ASP A 383 5.32 -21.49 -22.50
N ILE A 384 4.42 -22.39 -22.94
CA ILE A 384 2.98 -22.14 -22.99
C ILE A 384 2.37 -22.57 -21.66
N LEU A 385 1.68 -21.62 -21.00
CA LEU A 385 0.94 -21.89 -19.76
C LEU A 385 -0.48 -22.38 -20.04
N VAL A 386 -1.13 -21.74 -21.03
CA VAL A 386 -2.47 -22.09 -21.47
C VAL A 386 -2.56 -22.00 -22.99
N SER A 387 -2.95 -23.09 -23.61
CA SER A 387 -3.17 -23.19 -25.05
C SER A 387 -4.60 -22.81 -25.40
N LYS A 388 -4.79 -21.62 -25.98
CA LYS A 388 -6.08 -21.12 -26.46
C LYS A 388 -6.08 -21.02 -27.99
N LEU A 389 -7.11 -21.60 -28.60
CA LEU A 389 -7.39 -21.52 -30.04
C LEU A 389 -8.54 -20.55 -30.30
N THR A 390 -8.30 -19.65 -31.24
CA THR A 390 -9.29 -18.71 -31.76
C THR A 390 -9.76 -19.17 -33.14
N PRO A 391 -11.06 -19.40 -33.37
CA PRO A 391 -11.54 -19.75 -34.69
C PRO A 391 -11.34 -18.56 -35.64
N GLN A 392 -10.69 -18.79 -36.78
CA GLN A 392 -10.47 -17.77 -37.81
C GLN A 392 -10.82 -18.29 -39.19
N VAL A 393 -11.88 -17.74 -39.79
CA VAL A 393 -12.20 -18.00 -41.20
C VAL A 393 -11.32 -17.10 -42.06
N MET A 394 -10.19 -17.62 -42.53
CA MET A 394 -9.28 -16.90 -43.42
C MET A 394 -9.63 -17.24 -44.89
N LYS A 395 -10.05 -16.24 -45.67
CA LYS A 395 -10.30 -16.42 -47.11
C LYS A 395 -8.97 -16.70 -47.83
N GLU A 396 -8.89 -17.78 -48.61
CA GLU A 396 -7.70 -18.17 -49.39
C GLU A 396 -7.19 -17.07 -50.33
N SER A 397 -8.06 -16.12 -50.69
CA SER A 397 -7.77 -14.97 -51.56
C SER A 397 -6.73 -13.99 -51.02
N LEU A 398 -6.42 -13.99 -49.72
CA LEU A 398 -5.52 -13.02 -49.06
C LEU A 398 -4.03 -13.41 -49.05
N TYR A 399 -3.68 -14.64 -49.42
CA TYR A 399 -2.28 -15.09 -49.44
C TYR A 399 -1.54 -14.62 -50.69
N ALA A 400 -0.29 -14.19 -50.50
CA ALA A 400 0.60 -13.88 -51.61
C ALA A 400 0.81 -15.13 -52.50
N PRO A 401 0.98 -14.99 -53.83
CA PRO A 401 1.15 -16.12 -54.74
C PRO A 401 2.31 -17.06 -54.37
N LYS A 402 3.41 -16.50 -53.82
CA LYS A 402 4.57 -17.25 -53.32
C LYS A 402 4.19 -18.18 -52.15
N ASP A 403 3.36 -17.71 -51.22
CA ASP A 403 2.94 -18.50 -50.06
C ASP A 403 1.95 -19.61 -50.46
N ARG A 404 1.12 -19.37 -51.48
CA ARG A 404 0.25 -20.41 -52.04
C ARG A 404 1.07 -21.52 -52.70
N LEU A 405 2.09 -21.15 -53.46
CA LEU A 405 2.97 -22.09 -54.14
C LEU A 405 3.78 -22.93 -53.13
N LEU A 406 4.32 -22.30 -52.08
CA LEU A 406 4.99 -23.00 -50.98
C LEU A 406 4.08 -24.02 -50.27
N ARG A 407 2.82 -23.65 -50.00
CA ARG A 407 1.85 -24.58 -49.40
C ARG A 407 1.46 -25.73 -50.31
N ALA A 408 1.33 -25.47 -51.62
CA ALA A 408 1.04 -26.51 -52.61
C ALA A 408 2.20 -27.52 -52.74
N ILE A 409 3.45 -27.04 -52.68
CA ILE A 409 4.65 -27.89 -52.72
C ILE A 409 4.79 -28.71 -51.43
N LEU A 410 4.53 -28.11 -50.27
CA LEU A 410 4.70 -28.74 -48.96
C LEU A 410 3.46 -29.52 -48.47
N GLY A 411 2.35 -29.48 -49.21
CA GLY A 411 1.09 -30.15 -48.84
C GLY A 411 0.44 -29.65 -47.55
N ILE A 412 0.70 -28.40 -47.13
CA ILE A 412 0.22 -27.84 -45.86
C ILE A 412 -1.24 -27.38 -45.97
N GLN A 413 -2.16 -28.00 -45.22
CA GLN A 413 -3.58 -27.61 -45.17
C GLN A 413 -3.79 -26.21 -44.56
N THR A 414 -4.81 -25.49 -45.03
CA THR A 414 -5.16 -24.14 -44.56
C THR A 414 -5.67 -24.15 -43.12
N GLN A 415 -5.09 -23.30 -42.26
CA GLN A 415 -5.52 -23.13 -40.88
C GLN A 415 -6.89 -22.44 -40.82
N LYS A 416 -7.86 -23.10 -40.17
CA LYS A 416 -9.18 -22.53 -39.81
C LYS A 416 -9.18 -21.88 -38.41
N GLU A 417 -8.08 -21.98 -37.68
CA GLU A 417 -7.96 -21.54 -36.29
C GLU A 417 -6.59 -20.89 -36.09
N LYS A 418 -6.56 -19.74 -35.42
CA LYS A 418 -5.36 -18.99 -35.08
C LYS A 418 -4.96 -19.26 -33.63
N LEU A 419 -3.67 -19.45 -33.42
CA LEU A 419 -3.11 -19.58 -32.08
C LEU A 419 -3.12 -18.24 -31.35
N SER A 420 -3.71 -18.23 -30.17
CA SER A 420 -3.60 -17.12 -29.22
C SER A 420 -3.21 -17.72 -27.86
N SER A 421 -2.00 -18.26 -27.78
CA SER A 421 -1.47 -18.85 -26.54
C SER A 421 -0.94 -17.76 -25.60
N GLN A 422 -1.04 -18.00 -24.30
CA GLN A 422 -0.31 -17.21 -23.32
C GLN A 422 1.02 -17.90 -23.02
N SER A 423 2.11 -17.28 -23.43
CA SER A 423 3.47 -17.70 -23.10
C SER A 423 4.06 -16.83 -22.00
N ILE A 424 5.05 -17.37 -21.30
CA ILE A 424 5.81 -16.62 -20.30
C ILE A 424 6.64 -15.55 -21.00
N GLN A 425 6.53 -14.31 -20.51
CA GLN A 425 7.36 -13.20 -20.97
C GLN A 425 8.84 -13.46 -20.70
N LEU A 426 9.72 -13.00 -21.61
CA LEU A 426 11.17 -13.13 -21.50
C LEU A 426 11.71 -12.72 -20.12
N GLY A 427 12.45 -13.62 -19.46
CA GLY A 427 13.32 -13.32 -18.31
C GLY A 427 12.89 -13.82 -16.93
N CYS A 428 11.85 -14.65 -16.77
CA CYS A 428 11.45 -15.16 -15.44
C CYS A 428 11.11 -16.66 -15.45
N PRO A 429 12.12 -17.55 -15.39
CA PRO A 429 11.88 -18.96 -15.11
C PRO A 429 11.44 -19.16 -13.65
N GLY A 430 10.53 -20.10 -13.42
CA GLY A 430 10.04 -20.41 -12.07
C GLY A 430 9.04 -21.55 -12.07
N PRO A 431 8.73 -22.14 -10.90
CA PRO A 431 7.73 -23.19 -10.81
C PRO A 431 6.31 -22.62 -10.76
N ASP A 432 5.36 -23.28 -11.43
CA ASP A 432 3.94 -22.93 -11.32
C ASP A 432 3.33 -23.43 -10.01
N MET A 433 2.89 -22.49 -9.17
CA MET A 433 2.47 -22.77 -7.80
C MET A 433 0.95 -22.88 -7.60
N SER A 434 0.10 -22.30 -8.47
CA SER A 434 -1.36 -22.33 -8.27
C SER A 434 -2.17 -22.12 -9.55
N LEU A 435 -3.28 -22.84 -9.69
CA LEU A 435 -4.23 -22.71 -10.78
C LEU A 435 -5.65 -22.48 -10.23
N GLY A 436 -6.36 -21.51 -10.80
CA GLY A 436 -7.77 -21.26 -10.51
C GLY A 436 -8.57 -21.11 -11.80
N LYS A 437 -9.65 -21.89 -11.94
CA LYS A 437 -10.73 -21.61 -12.90
C LYS A 437 -11.84 -20.88 -12.15
N SER A 438 -12.50 -19.91 -12.78
CA SER A 438 -13.69 -19.29 -12.19
C SER A 438 -14.69 -20.39 -11.80
N ASN A 439 -15.02 -20.45 -10.50
CA ASN A 439 -15.78 -21.47 -9.76
C ASN A 439 -15.03 -22.60 -9.01
N MET A 440 -13.70 -22.62 -8.93
CA MET A 440 -13.00 -23.49 -7.96
C MET A 440 -11.82 -22.78 -7.30
N ASN A 441 -11.96 -22.49 -6.01
CA ASN A 441 -10.83 -22.14 -5.14
C ASN A 441 -10.01 -23.41 -4.88
N LEU A 442 -8.99 -23.65 -5.68
CA LEU A 442 -8.01 -24.71 -5.43
C LEU A 442 -6.86 -24.15 -4.58
N ARG A 443 -6.72 -24.75 -3.38
CA ARG A 443 -5.66 -24.48 -2.41
C ARG A 443 -4.39 -25.23 -2.81
N ILE A 444 -3.26 -24.57 -2.66
CA ILE A 444 -1.92 -25.12 -2.86
C ILE A 444 -1.56 -25.97 -1.64
N GLY A 445 -1.16 -27.22 -1.88
CA GLY A 445 -0.30 -27.99 -0.98
C GLY A 445 1.14 -27.88 -1.48
N VAL A 446 2.06 -27.53 -0.58
CA VAL A 446 3.51 -27.64 -0.80
C VAL A 446 3.94 -29.08 -0.50
#